data_AF-A0A849P8X6-F1
#
_entry.id   AF-A0A849P8X6-F1
#
_cell.length_a   1.000
_cell.length_b   1.000
_cell.length_c   1.000
_cell.angle_alpha   90.00
_cell.angle_beta   90.00
_cell.angle_gamma   90.00
#
_symmetry.space_group_name_H-M   'P 1'
#
loop_
_entity.id
_entity.type
_entity.pdbx_description
1 polymer ?
#
loop_
_entity_poly.entity_id
_entity_poly.type
_entity_poly.pdbx_seq_one_letter_code
_entity_poly.pdbx_strand_id
1 'polypeptide(L)'
;MSHQQNQDLEYELNQANSQIAQLNQHIAEIELRQTLVAKLLSATNQNPHVAQYFYLLNNDFLDFANEEDSLQDEAVALLELQAIGDELKVIGSYPEFYKKRSVAIAGGFSAGKSEFISSLFKDTSVRLPIGLEPTTAIPTYALNGEHNGLVGCSQNGGVINLLDIDPNFQHKLSHNFIRAFGFNLKSIMPFVFLTTPMDYQHLCFIDTPGYNPSDVADGHTSEDVKTAEEFVQNAEALLWLIGLDSNGTIAKSDLDFLGNVHQNVGKPLYIVLNKADLKPQHEIEDIMDGIVETLDDYDIEIVGISAYSSIHKTEYAYQKQSLFDFLNELDTSSDKHHLILQRLYQVDEKYQRAILQAMKENKQINAALSGLKLDLLQEGFDDLGSNLYEKISKMNALFVSKHKEEMLHKLTYVVAQMEATINQLFGQEGSLKRKVWTIEEIELSDKFARLTQKDELPDELENVHSGSLKEKKSSTEQPKNATPDLKTRFWQHWLNKNLDELRFWQHWLNKPKDNRTEKALNKMLDEQKERFTASEWEKISGEPAVALYILRKIGMVRLVENTADDSLGHRSKTNYLNGFLSPWGRFAQNMPDQTYEFVLPKTNTTQLEGELTP
;
A
#
# COMPACT_ATOMS: atom_id res chain seq x y z
N MET A 1 16.51 50.62 -56.46
CA MET A 1 16.28 50.93 -55.02
C MET A 1 14.93 50.42 -54.53
N SER A 2 13.79 50.77 -55.15
CA SER A 2 12.48 50.31 -54.65
C SER A 2 12.26 48.79 -54.71
N HIS A 3 12.84 48.09 -55.68
CA HIS A 3 12.67 46.64 -55.80
C HIS A 3 13.43 45.87 -54.71
N GLN A 4 14.64 46.32 -54.34
CA GLN A 4 15.43 45.74 -53.25
C GLN A 4 14.76 46.00 -51.90
N GLN A 5 14.28 47.23 -51.66
CA GLN A 5 13.53 47.56 -50.44
C GLN A 5 12.23 46.76 -50.30
N ASN A 6 11.52 46.48 -51.39
CA ASN A 6 10.33 45.63 -51.35
C ASN A 6 10.69 44.17 -51.02
N GLN A 7 11.80 43.64 -51.53
CA GLN A 7 12.27 42.30 -51.20
C GLN A 7 12.71 42.17 -49.74
N ASP A 8 13.39 43.18 -49.20
CA ASP A 8 13.80 43.21 -47.79
C ASP A 8 12.58 43.30 -46.85
N LEU A 9 11.56 44.11 -47.21
CA LEU A 9 10.30 44.19 -46.46
C LEU A 9 9.48 42.89 -46.53
N GLU A 10 9.46 42.21 -47.69
CA GLU A 10 8.83 40.88 -47.81
C GLU A 10 9.53 39.83 -46.94
N TYR A 11 10.86 39.88 -46.85
CA TYR A 11 11.64 39.01 -45.99
C TYR A 11 11.35 39.26 -44.50
N GLU A 12 11.34 40.53 -44.07
CA GLU A 12 10.98 40.91 -42.69
C GLU A 12 9.54 40.52 -42.34
N LEU A 13 8.59 40.71 -43.26
CA LEU A 13 7.19 40.31 -43.08
C LEU A 13 7.07 38.80 -42.91
N ASN A 14 7.80 38.02 -43.71
CA ASN A 14 7.81 36.55 -43.60
C ASN A 14 8.44 36.08 -42.28
N GLN A 15 9.51 36.74 -41.81
CA GLN A 15 10.08 36.44 -40.49
C GLN A 15 9.11 36.77 -39.35
N ALA A 16 8.46 37.93 -39.40
CA ALA A 16 7.47 38.33 -38.40
C ALA A 16 6.27 37.37 -38.37
N ASN A 17 5.77 36.96 -39.55
CA ASN A 17 4.70 35.97 -39.65
C ASN A 17 5.11 34.61 -39.08
N SER A 18 6.36 34.18 -39.32
CA SER A 18 6.90 32.95 -38.72
C SER A 18 6.99 33.04 -37.20
N GLN A 19 7.43 34.18 -36.65
CA GLN A 19 7.49 34.39 -35.21
C GLN A 19 6.10 34.43 -34.57
N ILE A 20 5.13 35.09 -35.20
CA ILE A 20 3.74 35.10 -34.75
C ILE A 20 3.16 33.68 -34.75
N ALA A 21 3.44 32.89 -35.78
CA ALA A 21 3.00 31.49 -35.84
C ALA A 21 3.59 30.66 -34.69
N GLN A 22 4.89 30.81 -34.41
CA GLN A 22 5.55 30.13 -33.29
C GLN A 22 4.98 30.55 -31.93
N LEU A 23 4.76 31.85 -31.71
CA LEU A 23 4.15 32.37 -30.47
C LEU A 23 2.73 31.86 -30.28
N ASN A 24 1.92 31.85 -31.34
CA ASN A 24 0.55 31.33 -31.29
C ASN A 24 0.52 29.84 -30.96
N GLN A 25 1.45 29.04 -31.50
CA GLN A 25 1.58 27.63 -31.13
C GLN A 25 1.93 27.48 -29.64
N HIS A 26 2.89 28.26 -29.15
CA HIS A 26 3.30 28.22 -27.74
C HIS A 26 2.18 28.64 -26.77
N ILE A 27 1.38 29.66 -27.15
CA ILE A 27 0.19 30.08 -26.38
C ILE A 27 -0.83 28.95 -26.35
N ALA A 28 -1.14 28.32 -27.50
CA ALA A 28 -2.08 27.20 -27.55
C ALA A 28 -1.63 26.02 -26.68
N GLU A 29 -0.34 25.72 -26.63
CA GLU A 29 0.22 24.68 -25.75
C GLU A 29 0.13 25.05 -24.25
N ILE A 30 0.28 26.33 -23.90
CA ILE A 30 0.07 26.81 -22.52
C ILE A 30 -1.40 26.69 -22.15
N GLU A 31 -2.32 27.18 -22.98
CA GLU A 31 -3.76 27.13 -22.75
C GLU A 31 -4.25 25.68 -22.61
N LEU A 32 -3.74 24.78 -23.45
CA LEU A 32 -4.01 23.34 -23.35
C LEU A 32 -3.61 22.77 -21.98
N ARG A 33 -2.39 23.06 -21.53
CA ARG A 33 -1.88 22.59 -20.23
C ARG A 33 -2.69 23.17 -19.07
N GLN A 34 -2.99 24.47 -19.10
CA GLN A 34 -3.79 25.12 -18.05
C GLN A 34 -5.21 24.56 -17.98
N THR A 35 -5.84 24.34 -19.13
CA THR A 35 -7.19 23.75 -19.24
C THR A 35 -7.21 22.33 -18.69
N LEU A 36 -6.20 21.53 -19.03
CA LEU A 36 -6.06 20.19 -18.51
C LEU A 36 -5.95 20.19 -16.98
N VAL A 37 -5.05 21.00 -16.40
CA VAL A 37 -4.87 21.09 -14.94
C VAL A 37 -6.15 21.54 -14.25
N ALA A 38 -6.81 22.57 -14.78
CA ALA A 38 -8.06 23.08 -14.21
C ALA A 38 -9.16 22.02 -14.22
N LYS A 39 -9.31 21.28 -15.32
CA LYS A 39 -10.30 20.20 -15.43
C LYS A 39 -9.97 19.02 -14.50
N LEU A 40 -8.70 18.61 -14.40
CA LEU A 40 -8.28 17.52 -13.53
C LEU A 40 -8.51 17.84 -12.05
N LEU A 41 -8.15 19.05 -11.61
CA LEU A 41 -8.32 19.47 -10.21
C LEU A 41 -9.78 19.66 -9.81
N SER A 42 -10.64 20.07 -10.76
CA SER A 42 -12.09 20.21 -10.53
C SER A 42 -12.88 18.91 -10.70
N ALA A 43 -12.30 17.90 -11.36
CA ALA A 43 -12.94 16.61 -11.53
C ALA A 43 -13.07 15.89 -10.18
N THR A 44 -14.30 15.58 -9.81
CA THR A 44 -14.66 14.84 -8.59
C THR A 44 -15.56 13.67 -8.96
N ASN A 45 -15.49 12.59 -8.18
CA ASN A 45 -16.42 11.47 -8.33
C ASN A 45 -17.81 11.90 -7.80
N GLN A 46 -18.82 11.90 -8.68
CA GLN A 46 -20.20 12.27 -8.34
C GLN A 46 -21.10 11.08 -7.98
N ASN A 47 -20.54 9.87 -7.92
CA ASN A 47 -21.28 8.65 -7.63
C ASN A 47 -21.72 8.64 -6.15
N PRO A 48 -23.04 8.58 -5.88
CA PRO A 48 -23.57 8.66 -4.52
C PRO A 48 -23.14 7.46 -3.65
N HIS A 49 -22.96 6.27 -4.23
CA HIS A 49 -22.54 5.09 -3.48
C HIS A 49 -21.07 5.16 -3.06
N VAL A 50 -20.21 5.77 -3.88
CA VAL A 50 -18.81 6.03 -3.47
C VAL A 50 -18.77 7.01 -2.30
N ALA A 51 -19.53 8.10 -2.37
CA ALA A 51 -19.65 9.06 -1.27
C ALA A 51 -20.18 8.39 0.02
N GLN A 52 -21.20 7.53 -0.12
CA GLN A 52 -21.76 6.76 0.99
C GLN A 52 -20.72 5.81 1.61
N TYR A 53 -19.91 5.11 0.81
CA TYR A 53 -18.87 4.22 1.32
C TYR A 53 -17.86 4.98 2.18
N PHE A 54 -17.38 6.13 1.72
CA PHE A 54 -16.45 6.95 2.51
C PHE A 54 -17.11 7.59 3.73
N TYR A 55 -18.41 7.86 3.70
CA TYR A 55 -19.15 8.28 4.88
C TYR A 55 -19.17 7.17 5.94
N LEU A 56 -19.53 5.93 5.54
CA LEU A 56 -19.52 4.77 6.42
C LEU A 56 -18.11 4.49 6.98
N LEU A 57 -17.08 4.61 6.13
CA LEU A 57 -15.70 4.39 6.54
C LEU A 57 -15.21 5.44 7.54
N ASN A 58 -15.44 6.72 7.27
CA ASN A 58 -14.88 7.81 8.08
C ASN A 58 -15.70 8.16 9.32
N ASN A 59 -16.95 7.70 9.41
CA ASN A 59 -17.82 7.93 10.57
C ASN A 59 -18.09 6.60 11.25
N ASP A 60 -19.01 5.78 10.74
CA ASP A 60 -19.50 4.60 11.45
C ASP A 60 -18.41 3.57 11.77
N PHE A 61 -17.51 3.28 10.81
CA PHE A 61 -16.41 2.35 11.01
C PHE A 61 -15.32 2.91 11.93
N LEU A 62 -14.94 4.18 11.77
CA LEU A 62 -13.95 4.80 12.66
C LEU A 62 -14.48 4.96 14.09
N ASP A 63 -15.76 5.29 14.26
CA ASP A 63 -16.40 5.33 15.58
C ASP A 63 -16.40 3.94 16.23
N PHE A 64 -16.71 2.89 15.46
CA PHE A 64 -16.56 1.50 15.91
C PHE A 64 -15.10 1.17 16.28
N ALA A 65 -14.14 1.46 15.41
CA ALA A 65 -12.73 1.13 15.62
C ALA A 65 -12.09 1.94 16.75
N ASN A 66 -12.62 3.12 17.10
CA ASN A 66 -12.16 3.90 18.25
C ASN A 66 -12.68 3.34 19.59
N GLU A 67 -13.82 2.64 19.58
CA GLU A 67 -14.38 2.00 20.78
C GLU A 67 -13.87 0.56 20.99
N GLU A 68 -13.51 -0.13 19.91
CA GLU A 68 -12.96 -1.49 19.91
C GLU A 68 -11.46 -1.46 20.20
N ASP A 69 -10.95 -2.35 21.04
CA ASP A 69 -9.54 -2.38 21.46
C ASP A 69 -8.88 -3.78 21.37
N SER A 70 -9.58 -4.77 20.81
CA SER A 70 -9.11 -6.16 20.76
C SER A 70 -8.21 -6.43 19.55
N LEU A 71 -8.39 -5.72 18.44
CA LEU A 71 -7.62 -5.97 17.23
C LEU A 71 -6.23 -5.31 17.30
N GLN A 72 -5.16 -6.12 17.23
CA GLN A 72 -3.79 -5.58 17.29
C GLN A 72 -3.36 -4.82 16.00
N ASP A 73 -3.93 -5.20 14.85
CA ASP A 73 -3.57 -4.68 13.51
C ASP A 73 -4.64 -3.75 12.90
N GLU A 74 -5.31 -2.93 13.72
CA GLU A 74 -6.34 -1.98 13.28
C GLU A 74 -5.89 -1.07 12.13
N ALA A 75 -4.64 -0.59 12.17
CA ALA A 75 -4.10 0.26 11.10
C ALA A 75 -4.07 -0.46 9.75
N VAL A 76 -3.72 -1.75 9.74
CA VAL A 76 -3.71 -2.56 8.52
C VAL A 76 -5.13 -2.77 8.01
N ALA A 77 -6.08 -3.05 8.91
CA ALA A 77 -7.49 -3.17 8.55
C ALA A 77 -8.06 -1.88 7.95
N LEU A 78 -7.76 -0.72 8.56
CA LEU A 78 -8.21 0.57 8.04
C LEU A 78 -7.60 0.89 6.66
N LEU A 79 -6.31 0.60 6.48
CA LEU A 79 -5.62 0.83 5.20
C LEU A 79 -6.19 -0.07 4.09
N GLU A 80 -6.59 -1.29 4.43
CA GLU A 80 -7.27 -2.20 3.50
C GLU A 80 -8.65 -1.65 3.07
N LEU A 81 -9.45 -1.17 4.01
CA LEU A 81 -10.75 -0.56 3.70
C LEU A 81 -10.63 0.74 2.89
N GLN A 82 -9.57 1.52 3.13
CA GLN A 82 -9.25 2.69 2.31
C GLN A 82 -8.84 2.30 0.88
N ALA A 83 -8.06 1.23 0.72
CA ALA A 83 -7.68 0.71 -0.59
C ALA A 83 -8.92 0.24 -1.38
N ILE A 84 -9.85 -0.46 -0.73
CA ILE A 84 -11.16 -0.79 -1.31
C ILE A 84 -11.88 0.50 -1.75
N GLY A 85 -11.94 1.52 -0.90
CA GLY A 85 -12.56 2.80 -1.24
C GLY A 85 -11.94 3.49 -2.45
N ASP A 86 -10.61 3.47 -2.57
CA ASP A 86 -9.89 4.03 -3.70
C ASP A 86 -10.23 3.30 -5.01
N GLU A 87 -10.40 1.97 -4.97
CA GLU A 87 -10.90 1.20 -6.11
C GLU A 87 -12.35 1.56 -6.45
N LEU A 88 -13.23 1.69 -5.44
CA LEU A 88 -14.63 2.11 -5.63
C LEU A 88 -14.75 3.49 -6.27
N LYS A 89 -13.81 4.43 -6.03
CA LYS A 89 -13.79 5.72 -6.73
C LYS A 89 -13.63 5.57 -8.23
N VAL A 90 -12.79 4.65 -8.67
CA VAL A 90 -12.57 4.45 -10.10
C VAL A 90 -13.76 3.68 -10.69
N ILE A 91 -14.34 2.73 -9.93
CA ILE A 91 -15.60 2.02 -10.30
C ILE A 91 -16.74 3.00 -10.51
N GLY A 92 -16.97 3.87 -9.53
CA GLY A 92 -18.11 4.79 -9.57
C GLY A 92 -18.04 5.79 -10.71
N SER A 93 -16.83 6.10 -11.19
CA SER A 93 -16.60 7.03 -12.30
C SER A 93 -16.54 6.35 -13.66
N TYR A 94 -16.10 5.09 -13.72
CA TYR A 94 -16.01 4.35 -14.98
C TYR A 94 -16.39 2.86 -14.80
N PRO A 95 -17.69 2.55 -14.64
CA PRO A 95 -18.17 1.20 -14.30
C PRO A 95 -17.81 0.12 -15.33
N GLU A 96 -17.71 0.49 -16.62
CA GLU A 96 -17.41 -0.45 -17.71
C GLU A 96 -16.05 -1.12 -17.56
N PHE A 97 -15.07 -0.45 -16.95
CA PHE A 97 -13.74 -1.01 -16.72
C PHE A 97 -13.73 -2.19 -15.75
N TYR A 98 -14.69 -2.26 -14.82
CA TYR A 98 -14.65 -3.25 -13.73
C TYR A 98 -15.22 -4.60 -14.08
N LYS A 99 -15.93 -4.71 -15.21
CA LYS A 99 -16.26 -5.99 -15.82
C LYS A 99 -15.10 -6.56 -16.64
N LYS A 100 -14.02 -5.78 -16.82
CA LYS A 100 -12.86 -6.17 -17.62
C LYS A 100 -11.77 -6.78 -16.75
N ARG A 101 -11.22 -7.89 -17.23
CA ARG A 101 -10.03 -8.58 -16.74
C ARG A 101 -8.77 -7.83 -17.19
N SER A 102 -7.88 -7.52 -16.25
CA SER A 102 -6.65 -6.76 -16.53
C SER A 102 -5.54 -7.68 -17.04
N VAL A 103 -4.97 -7.32 -18.18
CA VAL A 103 -3.80 -7.98 -18.78
C VAL A 103 -2.68 -6.96 -18.86
N ALA A 104 -1.63 -7.13 -18.06
CA ALA A 104 -0.45 -6.27 -18.12
C ALA A 104 0.42 -6.63 -19.32
N ILE A 105 0.81 -5.61 -20.10
CA ILE A 105 1.79 -5.75 -21.17
C ILE A 105 3.11 -5.20 -20.65
N ALA A 106 4.08 -6.09 -20.44
CA ALA A 106 5.42 -5.74 -19.97
C ALA A 106 6.48 -6.27 -20.94
N GLY A 107 7.73 -5.84 -20.77
CA GLY A 107 8.82 -6.18 -21.69
C GLY A 107 9.77 -5.01 -21.91
N GLY A 108 10.87 -5.29 -22.60
CA GLY A 108 11.92 -4.32 -22.89
C GLY A 108 11.38 -3.04 -23.55
N PHE A 109 12.12 -1.94 -23.41
CA PHE A 109 11.71 -0.61 -23.90
C PHE A 109 11.28 -0.65 -25.38
N SER A 110 12.11 -1.24 -26.23
CA SER A 110 11.90 -1.32 -27.68
C SER A 110 11.13 -2.57 -28.14
N ALA A 111 10.54 -3.35 -27.23
CA ALA A 111 9.81 -4.57 -27.58
C ALA A 111 8.50 -4.32 -28.37
N GLY A 112 8.05 -3.07 -28.46
CA GLY A 112 6.87 -2.69 -29.25
C GLY A 112 5.53 -2.88 -28.53
N LYS A 113 5.48 -2.65 -27.20
CA LYS A 113 4.29 -2.80 -26.36
C LYS A 113 3.07 -2.02 -26.86
N SER A 114 3.23 -0.71 -27.08
CA SER A 114 2.16 0.15 -27.55
C SER A 114 1.70 -0.20 -28.97
N GLU A 115 2.61 -0.67 -29.85
CA GLU A 115 2.26 -1.14 -31.20
C GLU A 115 1.50 -2.47 -31.13
N PHE A 116 1.90 -3.39 -30.25
CA PHE A 116 1.17 -4.63 -29.99
C PHE A 116 -0.26 -4.36 -29.52
N ILE A 117 -0.45 -3.52 -28.50
CA ILE A 117 -1.81 -3.19 -28.04
C ILE A 117 -2.62 -2.53 -29.17
N SER A 118 -2.01 -1.59 -29.91
CA SER A 118 -2.67 -0.92 -31.04
C SER A 118 -3.03 -1.87 -32.17
N SER A 119 -2.28 -2.97 -32.35
CA SER A 119 -2.58 -3.98 -33.36
C SER A 119 -3.92 -4.70 -33.08
N LEU A 120 -4.33 -4.79 -31.82
CA LEU A 120 -5.59 -5.40 -31.37
C LEU A 120 -6.82 -4.51 -31.63
N PHE A 121 -6.62 -3.25 -32.03
CA PHE A 121 -7.71 -2.32 -32.31
C PHE A 121 -8.30 -2.57 -33.71
N LYS A 122 -9.62 -2.47 -33.83
CA LYS A 122 -10.32 -2.53 -35.13
C LYS A 122 -10.10 -1.26 -35.93
N ASP A 123 -10.12 -0.11 -35.26
CA ASP A 123 -9.86 1.18 -35.88
C ASP A 123 -8.36 1.42 -35.98
N THR A 124 -7.83 1.43 -37.21
CA THR A 124 -6.40 1.66 -37.47
C THR A 124 -5.95 3.11 -37.30
N SER A 125 -6.89 4.05 -37.19
CA SER A 125 -6.62 5.47 -36.97
C SER A 125 -6.33 5.81 -35.51
N VAL A 126 -6.83 5.00 -34.58
CA VAL A 126 -6.49 5.09 -33.15
C VAL A 126 -5.23 4.27 -32.91
N ARG A 127 -4.24 4.89 -32.29
CA ARG A 127 -3.02 4.22 -31.85
C ARG A 127 -2.59 4.81 -30.52
N LEU A 128 -2.04 3.96 -29.67
CA LEU A 128 -1.26 4.44 -28.54
C LEU A 128 -0.01 5.18 -29.07
N PRO A 129 0.51 6.19 -28.34
CA PRO A 129 1.67 6.95 -28.79
C PRO A 129 2.89 6.04 -29.01
N ILE A 130 3.29 5.86 -30.27
CA ILE A 130 4.51 5.11 -30.63
C ILE A 130 5.69 6.05 -30.49
N GLY A 131 6.43 5.93 -29.38
CA GLY A 131 7.64 6.71 -29.12
C GLY A 131 8.91 5.97 -29.52
N LEU A 132 9.84 6.68 -30.17
CA LEU A 132 11.26 6.29 -30.23
C LEU A 132 12.01 6.68 -28.93
N GLU A 133 11.44 7.61 -28.14
CA GLU A 133 11.88 7.98 -26.78
C GLU A 133 10.87 7.47 -25.73
N PRO A 134 11.22 7.38 -24.43
CA PRO A 134 10.31 6.88 -23.40
C PRO A 134 9.00 7.65 -23.31
N THR A 135 7.96 7.19 -24.02
CA THR A 135 6.69 7.92 -24.18
C THR A 135 5.65 7.60 -23.11
N THR A 136 5.63 6.39 -22.55
CA THR A 136 4.65 6.01 -21.53
C THR A 136 5.12 6.43 -20.14
N ALA A 137 4.97 7.72 -19.83
CA ALA A 137 5.04 8.16 -18.44
C ALA A 137 3.76 7.75 -17.71
N ILE A 138 2.57 7.95 -18.29
CA ILE A 138 1.29 7.68 -17.64
C ILE A 138 0.73 6.32 -18.08
N PRO A 139 0.42 5.40 -17.15
CA PRO A 139 -0.21 4.12 -17.44
C PRO A 139 -1.51 4.29 -18.23
N THR A 140 -1.63 3.53 -19.32
CA THR A 140 -2.78 3.61 -20.22
C THR A 140 -3.53 2.29 -20.24
N TYR A 141 -4.81 2.33 -19.92
CA TYR A 141 -5.73 1.20 -19.93
C TYR A 141 -6.50 1.19 -21.24
N ALA A 142 -6.18 0.27 -22.14
CA ALA A 142 -6.88 0.09 -23.40
C ALA A 142 -8.00 -0.96 -23.24
N LEU A 143 -9.23 -0.60 -23.58
CA LEU A 143 -10.39 -1.48 -23.45
C LEU A 143 -11.37 -1.33 -24.61
N ASN A 144 -12.14 -2.40 -24.87
CA ASN A 144 -13.19 -2.34 -25.88
C ASN A 144 -14.31 -1.35 -25.48
N GLY A 145 -14.64 -0.44 -26.40
CA GLY A 145 -15.78 0.47 -26.30
C GLY A 145 -16.45 0.70 -27.67
N GLU A 146 -17.71 1.14 -27.67
CA GLU A 146 -18.47 1.38 -28.92
C GLU A 146 -17.88 2.50 -29.77
N HIS A 147 -17.23 3.47 -29.12
CA HIS A 147 -16.65 4.65 -29.73
C HIS A 147 -15.24 4.91 -29.22
N ASN A 148 -14.47 5.62 -30.03
CA ASN A 148 -13.14 6.09 -29.66
C ASN A 148 -13.27 7.13 -28.53
N GLY A 149 -12.59 6.89 -27.42
CA GLY A 149 -12.64 7.74 -26.24
C GLY A 149 -11.29 7.76 -25.54
N LEU A 150 -10.95 8.92 -24.98
CA LEU A 150 -9.74 9.11 -24.19
C LEU A 150 -10.12 9.81 -22.90
N VAL A 151 -10.11 9.06 -21.79
CA VAL A 151 -10.57 9.54 -20.50
C VAL A 151 -9.40 9.62 -19.54
N GLY A 152 -9.10 10.82 -19.04
CA GLY A 152 -8.14 11.04 -17.98
C GLY A 152 -8.81 10.89 -16.62
N CYS A 153 -8.21 10.11 -15.72
CA CYS A 153 -8.69 10.00 -14.35
C CYS A 153 -7.90 10.93 -13.45
N SER A 154 -8.63 11.71 -12.65
CA SER A 154 -8.07 12.59 -11.64
C SER A 154 -7.74 11.82 -10.36
N GLN A 155 -6.78 12.31 -9.59
CA GLN A 155 -6.46 11.80 -8.25
C GLN A 155 -7.69 11.76 -7.32
N ASN A 156 -8.66 12.66 -7.52
CA ASN A 156 -9.88 12.70 -6.72
C ASN A 156 -10.93 11.67 -7.17
N GLY A 157 -10.58 10.77 -8.09
CA GLY A 157 -11.47 9.78 -8.67
C GLY A 157 -12.43 10.35 -9.71
N GLY A 158 -12.37 11.63 -10.05
CA GLY A 158 -13.14 12.21 -11.14
C GLY A 158 -12.60 11.80 -12.52
N VAL A 159 -13.45 11.79 -13.52
CA VAL A 159 -13.08 11.48 -14.92
C VAL A 159 -13.25 12.72 -15.79
N ILE A 160 -12.33 12.91 -16.73
CA ILE A 160 -12.42 13.95 -17.75
C ILE A 160 -12.25 13.33 -19.14
N ASN A 161 -13.09 13.72 -20.08
CA ASN A 161 -12.87 13.38 -21.47
C ASN A 161 -11.79 14.30 -22.04
N LEU A 162 -10.63 13.74 -22.38
CA LEU A 162 -9.48 14.46 -22.92
C LEU A 162 -9.73 14.92 -24.36
N LEU A 163 -10.59 14.22 -25.11
CA LEU A 163 -10.96 14.62 -26.47
C LEU A 163 -11.83 15.89 -26.50
N ASP A 164 -12.54 16.20 -25.41
CA ASP A 164 -13.28 17.47 -25.25
C ASP A 164 -12.34 18.66 -24.98
N ILE A 165 -11.09 18.39 -24.61
CA ILE A 165 -10.05 19.42 -24.46
C ILE A 165 -9.36 19.62 -25.79
N ASP A 166 -8.94 18.52 -26.42
CA ASP A 166 -8.30 18.55 -27.73
C ASP A 166 -8.62 17.25 -28.49
N PRO A 167 -9.19 17.32 -29.71
CA PRO A 167 -9.50 16.13 -30.50
C PRO A 167 -8.28 15.24 -30.80
N ASN A 168 -7.07 15.82 -30.80
CA ASN A 168 -5.81 15.12 -31.07
C ASN A 168 -4.98 14.87 -29.80
N PHE A 169 -5.59 14.95 -28.61
CA PHE A 169 -4.89 14.83 -27.34
C PHE A 169 -4.06 13.55 -27.24
N GLN A 170 -4.54 12.45 -27.84
CA GLN A 170 -3.82 11.16 -27.91
C GLN A 170 -2.40 11.30 -28.49
N HIS A 171 -2.17 12.18 -29.45
CA HIS A 171 -0.86 12.39 -30.08
C HIS A 171 0.02 13.39 -29.31
N LYS A 172 -0.56 14.11 -28.34
CA LYS A 172 0.12 15.18 -27.59
C LYS A 172 0.72 14.70 -26.26
N LEU A 173 0.35 13.52 -25.77
CA LEU A 173 0.88 12.88 -24.56
C LEU A 173 2.34 12.38 -24.71
N SER A 174 3.19 13.18 -25.34
CA SER A 174 4.63 12.93 -25.41
C SER A 174 5.31 13.26 -24.09
N HIS A 175 6.49 12.68 -23.87
CA HIS A 175 7.33 13.00 -22.73
C HIS A 175 7.69 14.49 -22.64
N ASN A 176 7.89 15.16 -23.78
CA ASN A 176 8.15 16.61 -23.84
C ASN A 176 6.95 17.44 -23.34
N PHE A 177 5.74 17.05 -23.74
CA PHE A 177 4.51 17.69 -23.25
C PHE A 177 4.35 17.52 -21.74
N ILE A 178 4.63 16.32 -21.22
CA ILE A 178 4.54 16.01 -19.78
C ILE A 178 5.61 16.78 -18.99
N ARG A 179 6.86 16.85 -19.47
CA ARG A 179 7.93 17.64 -18.84
C ARG A 179 7.61 19.12 -18.79
N ALA A 180 6.92 19.65 -19.80
CA ALA A 180 6.59 21.06 -19.88
C ALA A 180 5.73 21.54 -18.69
N PHE A 181 4.97 20.68 -18.01
CA PHE A 181 4.16 21.07 -16.84
C PHE A 181 5.01 21.58 -15.65
N GLY A 182 6.29 21.23 -15.57
CA GLY A 182 7.15 21.62 -14.44
C GLY A 182 6.88 20.87 -13.14
N PHE A 183 5.96 19.89 -13.15
CA PHE A 183 5.68 18.95 -12.07
C PHE A 183 5.31 17.58 -12.66
N ASN A 184 5.28 16.54 -11.82
CA ASN A 184 4.91 15.19 -12.26
C ASN A 184 3.39 15.11 -12.52
N LEU A 185 2.96 15.11 -13.80
CA LEU A 185 1.54 15.06 -14.18
C LEU A 185 0.80 13.84 -13.60
N LYS A 186 1.50 12.73 -13.29
CA LYS A 186 0.93 11.54 -12.63
C LYS A 186 0.26 11.87 -11.29
N SER A 187 0.70 12.93 -10.60
CA SER A 187 0.14 13.29 -9.30
C SER A 187 -1.32 13.74 -9.37
N ILE A 188 -1.74 14.31 -10.50
CA ILE A 188 -3.10 14.80 -10.73
C ILE A 188 -3.86 13.99 -11.79
N MET A 189 -3.14 13.27 -12.67
CA MET A 189 -3.70 12.36 -13.67
C MET A 189 -2.96 11.01 -13.62
N PRO A 190 -3.27 10.15 -12.63
CA PRO A 190 -2.54 8.91 -12.40
C PRO A 190 -2.67 7.87 -13.53
N PHE A 191 -3.78 7.84 -14.26
CA PHE A 191 -3.99 6.90 -15.37
C PHE A 191 -4.96 7.46 -16.41
N VAL A 192 -4.90 6.88 -17.60
CA VAL A 192 -5.75 7.21 -18.75
C VAL A 192 -6.44 5.95 -19.26
N PHE A 193 -7.73 6.05 -19.58
CA PHE A 193 -8.47 5.03 -20.31
C PHE A 193 -8.54 5.39 -21.79
N LEU A 194 -8.17 4.44 -22.63
CA LEU A 194 -8.38 4.48 -24.08
C LEU A 194 -9.47 3.47 -24.42
N THR A 195 -10.60 3.96 -24.90
CA THR A 195 -11.67 3.10 -25.42
C THR A 195 -11.66 3.13 -26.93
N THR A 196 -11.70 1.96 -27.56
CA THR A 196 -11.82 1.83 -29.01
C THR A 196 -12.42 0.46 -29.32
N PRO A 197 -13.10 0.27 -30.46
CA PRO A 197 -13.63 -1.05 -30.82
C PRO A 197 -12.51 -2.10 -30.95
N MET A 198 -12.68 -3.22 -30.25
CA MET A 198 -11.80 -4.40 -30.26
C MET A 198 -12.63 -5.69 -30.39
N ASP A 199 -11.98 -6.83 -30.55
CA ASP A 199 -12.64 -8.14 -30.52
C ASP A 199 -12.88 -8.68 -29.11
N TYR A 200 -12.09 -8.23 -28.13
CA TYR A 200 -12.15 -8.69 -26.74
C TYR A 200 -13.08 -7.83 -25.89
N GLN A 201 -14.19 -8.40 -25.44
CA GLN A 201 -15.27 -7.67 -24.75
C GLN A 201 -15.00 -7.46 -23.26
N HIS A 202 -14.26 -8.36 -22.64
CA HIS A 202 -13.97 -8.42 -21.22
C HIS A 202 -12.49 -8.25 -20.90
N LEU A 203 -11.62 -7.97 -21.88
CA LEU A 203 -10.22 -7.65 -21.60
C LEU A 203 -9.97 -6.14 -21.46
N CYS A 204 -9.01 -5.82 -20.61
CA CYS A 204 -8.36 -4.51 -20.55
C CYS A 204 -6.85 -4.68 -20.54
N PHE A 205 -6.19 -4.11 -21.55
CA PHE A 205 -4.74 -4.14 -21.69
C PHE A 205 -4.11 -2.94 -21.01
N ILE A 206 -3.16 -3.18 -20.12
CA ILE A 206 -2.42 -2.13 -19.43
C ILE A 206 -1.10 -1.93 -20.15
N ASP A 207 -0.95 -0.78 -20.80
CA ASP A 207 0.34 -0.34 -21.34
C ASP A 207 1.20 0.16 -20.18
N THR A 208 2.19 -0.64 -19.78
CA THR A 208 3.11 -0.29 -18.69
C THR A 208 4.32 0.48 -19.24
N PRO A 209 4.85 1.46 -18.48
CA PRO A 209 6.18 2.01 -18.77
C PRO A 209 7.20 0.87 -18.87
N GLY A 210 8.17 0.96 -19.79
CA GLY A 210 9.23 -0.07 -19.87
C GLY A 210 10.02 -0.13 -18.55
N TYR A 211 10.11 -1.32 -17.93
CA TYR A 211 10.87 -1.51 -16.68
C TYR A 211 12.39 -1.34 -16.86
N ASN A 212 12.89 -1.38 -18.10
CA ASN A 212 14.29 -1.18 -18.42
C ASN A 212 14.45 0.15 -19.17
N PRO A 213 14.69 1.28 -18.48
CA PRO A 213 14.92 2.56 -19.15
C PRO A 213 16.22 2.48 -19.95
N SER A 214 16.24 3.04 -21.15
CA SER A 214 17.47 3.26 -21.90
C SER A 214 18.40 4.17 -21.08
N ASP A 215 19.72 3.91 -21.14
CA ASP A 215 20.79 4.62 -20.41
C ASP A 215 20.96 6.12 -20.83
N VAL A 216 19.88 6.87 -20.91
CA VAL A 216 19.92 8.32 -21.18
C VAL A 216 20.02 9.05 -19.86
N ALA A 217 21.13 9.77 -19.69
CA ALA A 217 21.67 10.33 -18.45
C ALA A 217 20.77 11.30 -17.64
N ASP A 218 19.51 11.52 -18.01
CA ASP A 218 18.62 12.48 -17.35
C ASP A 218 17.16 11.96 -17.24
N GLY A 219 16.89 11.16 -16.20
CA GLY A 219 15.63 11.30 -15.45
C GLY A 219 14.64 10.14 -15.34
N HIS A 220 15.04 8.88 -15.43
CA HIS A 220 14.13 7.75 -15.15
C HIS A 220 14.66 6.90 -14.01
N THR A 221 14.19 7.24 -12.80
CA THR A 221 14.62 6.68 -11.51
C THR A 221 13.89 5.36 -11.22
N SER A 222 14.40 4.62 -10.23
CA SER A 222 13.79 3.45 -9.56
C SER A 222 12.27 3.48 -9.29
N GLU A 223 11.62 4.63 -9.43
CA GLU A 223 10.16 4.81 -9.35
C GLU A 223 9.42 4.17 -10.53
N ASP A 224 9.95 4.21 -11.75
CA ASP A 224 9.29 3.65 -12.94
C ASP A 224 9.30 2.10 -12.91
N VAL A 225 10.37 1.49 -12.39
CA VAL A 225 10.46 0.03 -12.17
C VAL A 225 9.42 -0.44 -11.16
N LYS A 226 9.34 0.22 -9.99
CA LYS A 226 8.33 -0.09 -8.97
C LYS A 226 6.91 0.05 -9.50
N THR A 227 6.66 1.11 -10.27
CA THR A 227 5.36 1.35 -10.90
C THR A 227 5.00 0.22 -11.87
N ALA A 228 5.95 -0.23 -12.69
CA ALA A 228 5.74 -1.38 -13.59
C ALA A 228 5.51 -2.69 -12.81
N GLU A 229 6.29 -2.96 -11.77
CA GLU A 229 6.09 -4.11 -10.88
C GLU A 229 4.69 -4.09 -10.24
N GLU A 230 4.23 -2.94 -9.75
CA GLU A 230 2.91 -2.76 -9.13
C GLU A 230 1.78 -3.03 -10.14
N PHE A 231 1.84 -2.49 -11.36
CA PHE A 231 0.83 -2.78 -12.38
C PHE A 231 0.81 -4.24 -12.80
N VAL A 232 2.00 -4.84 -12.93
CA VAL A 232 2.13 -6.27 -13.22
C VAL A 232 1.59 -7.11 -12.07
N GLN A 233 1.85 -6.74 -10.81
CA GLN A 233 1.35 -7.44 -9.62
C GLN A 233 -0.17 -7.42 -9.52
N ASN A 234 -0.80 -6.28 -9.80
CA ASN A 234 -2.25 -6.11 -9.72
C ASN A 234 -3.02 -6.59 -10.97
N ALA A 235 -2.32 -6.99 -12.04
CA ALA A 235 -2.96 -7.55 -13.23
C ALA A 235 -3.31 -9.04 -13.05
N GLU A 236 -4.43 -9.45 -13.65
CA GLU A 236 -4.91 -10.84 -13.59
C GLU A 236 -4.14 -11.78 -14.54
N ALA A 237 -3.46 -11.24 -15.55
CA ALA A 237 -2.56 -11.96 -16.44
C ALA A 237 -1.40 -11.07 -16.92
N LEU A 238 -0.29 -11.69 -17.34
CA LEU A 238 0.90 -11.01 -17.83
C LEU A 238 1.26 -11.47 -19.26
N LEU A 239 1.34 -10.52 -20.18
CA LEU A 239 2.00 -10.71 -21.48
C LEU A 239 3.39 -10.09 -21.44
N TRP A 240 4.42 -10.91 -21.64
CA TRP A 240 5.81 -10.48 -21.68
C TRP A 240 6.30 -10.39 -23.13
N LEU A 241 6.60 -9.18 -23.59
CA LEU A 241 7.00 -8.90 -24.97
C LEU A 241 8.52 -8.85 -25.10
N ILE A 242 9.03 -9.58 -26.09
CA ILE A 242 10.44 -9.57 -26.50
C ILE A 242 10.50 -9.18 -27.97
N GLY A 243 11.31 -8.19 -28.33
CA GLY A 243 11.50 -7.78 -29.72
C GLY A 243 12.53 -8.68 -30.42
N LEU A 244 12.17 -9.24 -31.59
CA LEU A 244 13.11 -10.04 -32.40
C LEU A 244 14.16 -9.20 -33.15
N ASP A 245 14.07 -7.88 -33.10
CA ASP A 245 15.10 -6.96 -33.60
C ASP A 245 16.33 -6.91 -32.67
N SER A 246 16.17 -7.24 -31.39
CA SER A 246 17.23 -7.31 -30.39
C SER A 246 17.65 -8.76 -30.14
N ASN A 247 18.53 -9.33 -30.98
CA ASN A 247 19.13 -10.68 -30.89
C ASN A 247 18.21 -11.90 -30.61
N GLY A 248 16.90 -11.72 -30.39
CA GLY A 248 15.96 -12.79 -30.05
C GLY A 248 16.20 -13.46 -28.70
N THR A 249 16.99 -12.91 -27.79
CA THR A 249 17.30 -13.55 -26.50
C THR A 249 16.63 -12.83 -25.33
N ILE A 250 16.20 -13.57 -24.32
CA ILE A 250 15.73 -12.98 -23.06
C ILE A 250 16.92 -12.43 -22.26
N ALA A 251 16.85 -11.16 -21.85
CA ALA A 251 17.95 -10.56 -21.09
C ALA A 251 17.90 -11.01 -19.63
N LYS A 252 19.05 -11.01 -18.95
CA LYS A 252 19.12 -11.40 -17.53
C LYS A 252 18.24 -10.52 -16.63
N SER A 253 18.15 -9.22 -16.93
CA SER A 253 17.22 -8.30 -16.26
C SER A 253 15.76 -8.73 -16.34
N ASP A 254 15.40 -9.42 -17.43
CA ASP A 254 14.04 -9.82 -17.74
C ASP A 254 13.72 -11.09 -16.94
N LEU A 255 14.69 -12.02 -16.87
CA LEU A 255 14.62 -13.21 -16.02
C LEU A 255 14.54 -12.85 -14.54
N ASP A 256 15.34 -11.89 -14.08
CA ASP A 256 15.31 -11.42 -12.69
C ASP A 256 13.93 -10.80 -12.34
N PHE A 257 13.36 -10.02 -13.27
CA PHE A 257 12.02 -9.44 -13.10
C PHE A 257 10.92 -10.52 -13.09
N LEU A 258 10.93 -11.42 -14.08
CA LEU A 258 9.96 -12.50 -14.17
C LEU A 258 10.04 -13.44 -12.97
N GLY A 259 11.25 -13.75 -12.48
CA GLY A 259 11.45 -14.53 -11.27
C GLY A 259 10.81 -13.89 -10.03
N ASN A 260 11.00 -12.58 -9.84
CA ASN A 260 10.38 -11.84 -8.74
C ASN A 260 8.85 -11.80 -8.84
N VAL A 261 8.31 -11.67 -10.05
CA VAL A 261 6.87 -11.60 -10.28
C VAL A 261 6.20 -12.98 -10.15
N HIS A 262 6.84 -14.02 -10.67
CA HIS A 262 6.34 -15.40 -10.68
C HIS A 262 6.30 -16.02 -9.28
N GLN A 263 7.31 -15.76 -8.44
CA GLN A 263 7.37 -16.29 -7.07
C GLN A 263 6.29 -15.72 -6.14
N ASN A 264 5.74 -14.54 -6.45
CA ASN A 264 4.83 -13.83 -5.55
C ASN A 264 3.34 -14.03 -5.89
N VAL A 265 3.00 -14.41 -7.14
CA VAL A 265 1.62 -14.52 -7.60
C VAL A 265 1.52 -15.59 -8.70
N GLY A 266 0.78 -16.68 -8.46
CA GLY A 266 0.53 -17.75 -9.44
C GLY A 266 -0.42 -17.34 -10.57
N LYS A 267 -0.10 -16.27 -11.28
CA LYS A 267 -0.87 -15.71 -12.40
C LYS A 267 -0.37 -16.24 -13.75
N PRO A 268 -1.24 -16.36 -14.76
CA PRO A 268 -0.85 -16.83 -16.08
C PRO A 268 0.14 -15.86 -16.75
N LEU A 269 1.30 -16.38 -17.13
CA LEU A 269 2.35 -15.71 -17.89
C LEU A 269 2.38 -16.25 -19.32
N TYR A 270 2.37 -15.36 -20.31
CA TYR A 270 2.48 -15.71 -21.72
C TYR A 270 3.54 -14.83 -22.40
N ILE A 271 4.39 -15.43 -23.23
CA ILE A 271 5.52 -14.76 -23.89
C ILE A 271 5.15 -14.41 -25.34
N VAL A 272 5.40 -13.17 -25.76
CA VAL A 272 5.15 -12.71 -27.13
C VAL A 272 6.47 -12.24 -27.75
N LEU A 273 6.95 -12.96 -28.76
CA LEU A 273 8.08 -12.57 -29.59
C LEU A 273 7.57 -11.65 -30.70
N ASN A 274 7.61 -10.35 -30.44
CA ASN A 274 7.12 -9.34 -31.37
C ASN A 274 8.12 -9.06 -32.50
N LYS A 275 7.63 -8.47 -33.59
CA LYS A 275 8.39 -8.19 -34.84
C LYS A 275 8.83 -9.46 -35.57
N ALA A 276 7.99 -10.49 -35.54
CA ALA A 276 8.20 -11.76 -36.27
C ALA A 276 8.47 -11.58 -37.76
N ASP A 277 7.97 -10.50 -38.37
CA ASP A 277 8.18 -10.16 -39.78
C ASP A 277 9.64 -9.88 -40.17
N LEU A 278 10.52 -9.64 -39.19
CA LEU A 278 11.93 -9.34 -39.42
C LEU A 278 12.81 -10.59 -39.58
N LYS A 279 12.28 -11.78 -39.27
CA LYS A 279 13.04 -13.03 -39.20
C LYS A 279 12.41 -14.13 -40.06
N PRO A 280 13.21 -15.02 -40.66
CA PRO A 280 12.67 -16.17 -41.37
C PRO A 280 12.13 -17.21 -40.37
N GLN A 281 11.16 -18.01 -40.81
CA GLN A 281 10.45 -18.98 -39.96
C GLN A 281 11.37 -19.90 -39.13
N HIS A 282 12.43 -20.44 -39.74
CA HIS A 282 13.35 -21.35 -39.04
C HIS A 282 14.08 -20.66 -37.87
N GLU A 283 14.53 -19.41 -38.06
CA GLU A 283 15.18 -18.64 -36.97
C GLU A 283 14.18 -18.35 -35.85
N ILE A 284 12.91 -18.13 -36.17
CA ILE A 284 11.86 -17.90 -35.17
C ILE A 284 11.70 -19.14 -34.29
N GLU A 285 11.62 -20.32 -34.89
CA GLU A 285 11.47 -21.59 -34.18
C GLU A 285 12.68 -21.86 -33.28
N ASP A 286 13.90 -21.71 -33.80
CA ASP A 286 15.15 -21.86 -33.03
C ASP A 286 15.22 -20.89 -31.83
N ILE A 287 14.79 -19.63 -32.02
CA ILE A 287 14.73 -18.63 -30.96
C ILE A 287 13.70 -18.99 -29.90
N MET A 288 12.51 -19.43 -30.31
CA MET A 288 11.44 -19.85 -29.39
C MET A 288 11.91 -21.00 -28.51
N ASP A 289 12.51 -22.04 -29.10
CA ASP A 289 13.06 -23.18 -28.37
C ASP A 289 14.10 -22.72 -27.33
N GLY A 290 15.04 -21.85 -27.73
CA GLY A 290 16.05 -21.33 -26.80
C GLY A 290 15.48 -20.50 -25.64
N ILE A 291 14.39 -19.76 -25.87
CA ILE A 291 13.71 -19.00 -24.80
C ILE A 291 12.97 -19.94 -23.86
N VAL A 292 12.30 -20.97 -24.38
CA VAL A 292 11.59 -21.96 -23.54
C VAL A 292 12.58 -22.71 -22.66
N GLU A 293 13.69 -23.19 -23.22
CA GLU A 293 14.76 -23.84 -22.44
C GLU A 293 15.30 -22.91 -21.34
N THR A 294 15.54 -21.64 -21.67
CA THR A 294 16.03 -20.66 -20.68
C THR A 294 15.01 -20.39 -19.56
N LEU A 295 13.72 -20.34 -19.85
CA LEU A 295 12.68 -20.12 -18.84
C LEU A 295 12.49 -21.34 -17.94
N ASP A 296 12.55 -22.54 -18.53
CA ASP A 296 12.48 -23.80 -17.79
C ASP A 296 13.69 -23.96 -16.85
N ASP A 297 14.91 -23.57 -17.28
CA ASP A 297 16.12 -23.56 -16.43
C ASP A 297 16.02 -22.64 -15.20
N TYR A 298 15.12 -21.65 -15.23
CA TYR A 298 14.87 -20.68 -14.16
C TYR A 298 13.59 -20.99 -13.35
N ASP A 299 12.96 -22.14 -13.57
CA ASP A 299 11.69 -22.55 -12.94
C ASP A 299 10.55 -21.52 -13.17
N ILE A 300 10.52 -20.88 -14.35
CA ILE A 300 9.49 -19.90 -14.72
C ILE A 300 8.46 -20.59 -15.61
N GLU A 301 7.26 -20.85 -15.07
CA GLU A 301 6.19 -21.50 -15.82
C GLU A 301 5.49 -20.50 -16.74
N ILE A 302 5.34 -20.89 -18.01
CA ILE A 302 4.59 -20.13 -19.02
C ILE A 302 3.44 -20.95 -19.57
N VAL A 303 2.32 -20.26 -19.85
CA VAL A 303 1.14 -20.83 -20.50
C VAL A 303 1.43 -21.11 -21.98
N GLY A 304 2.11 -20.18 -22.65
CA GLY A 304 2.49 -20.31 -24.04
C GLY A 304 3.48 -19.23 -24.48
N ILE A 305 4.03 -19.45 -25.67
CA ILE A 305 4.91 -18.50 -26.35
C ILE A 305 4.50 -18.44 -27.82
N SER A 306 4.45 -17.23 -28.38
CA SER A 306 4.25 -17.08 -29.82
C SER A 306 5.02 -15.96 -30.47
N ALA A 307 5.34 -16.16 -31.74
CA ALA A 307 5.94 -15.17 -32.62
C ALA A 307 4.85 -14.40 -33.34
N TYR A 308 4.82 -13.09 -33.11
CA TYR A 308 3.77 -12.20 -33.57
C TYR A 308 4.33 -11.00 -34.32
N SER A 309 3.64 -10.55 -35.37
CA SER A 309 3.90 -9.27 -36.01
C SER A 309 2.76 -8.30 -35.75
N SER A 310 3.01 -7.26 -34.95
CA SER A 310 2.04 -6.17 -34.76
C SER A 310 1.73 -5.40 -36.05
N ILE A 311 2.63 -5.42 -37.04
CA ILE A 311 2.44 -4.76 -38.34
C ILE A 311 1.44 -5.52 -39.20
N HIS A 312 1.64 -6.84 -39.32
CA HIS A 312 0.76 -7.69 -40.13
C HIS A 312 -0.47 -8.18 -39.36
N LYS A 313 -0.48 -8.01 -38.04
CA LYS A 313 -1.50 -8.52 -37.11
C LYS A 313 -1.63 -10.05 -37.15
N THR A 314 -0.53 -10.75 -37.39
CA THR A 314 -0.51 -12.21 -37.60
C THR A 314 0.46 -12.89 -36.67
N GLU A 315 0.06 -14.06 -36.19
CA GLU A 315 0.92 -15.01 -35.48
C GLU A 315 1.58 -15.95 -36.50
N TYR A 316 2.91 -16.07 -36.43
CA TYR A 316 3.74 -16.84 -37.36
C TYR A 316 4.02 -18.25 -36.84
N ALA A 317 4.21 -18.39 -35.53
CA ALA A 317 4.48 -19.65 -34.84
C ALA A 317 4.04 -19.53 -33.38
N TYR A 318 3.68 -20.66 -32.76
CA TYR A 318 3.40 -20.73 -31.33
C TYR A 318 3.82 -22.09 -30.77
N GLN A 319 4.04 -22.14 -29.46
CA GLN A 319 4.25 -23.36 -28.69
C GLN A 319 3.36 -23.36 -27.44
N LYS A 320 2.95 -24.55 -27.00
CA LYS A 320 1.95 -24.83 -25.95
C LYS A 320 0.53 -24.34 -26.29
N GLN A 321 0.32 -23.04 -26.45
CA GLN A 321 -0.97 -22.42 -26.78
C GLN A 321 -0.76 -21.23 -27.72
N SER A 322 -1.73 -20.94 -28.60
CA SER A 322 -1.70 -19.74 -29.44
C SER A 322 -2.06 -18.48 -28.63
N LEU A 323 -1.59 -17.31 -29.07
CA LEU A 323 -1.87 -16.04 -28.38
C LEU A 323 -3.36 -15.72 -28.41
N PHE A 324 -4.01 -15.98 -29.54
CA PHE A 324 -5.43 -15.68 -29.70
C PHE A 324 -6.30 -16.61 -28.85
N ASP A 325 -5.95 -17.89 -28.73
CA ASP A 325 -6.67 -18.81 -27.84
C ASP A 325 -6.51 -18.40 -26.38
N PHE A 326 -5.28 -18.04 -25.97
CA PHE A 326 -5.02 -17.54 -24.62
C PHE A 326 -5.84 -16.29 -24.30
N LEU A 327 -5.87 -15.31 -25.20
CA LEU A 327 -6.66 -14.09 -25.01
C LEU A 327 -8.17 -14.38 -24.98
N ASN A 328 -8.66 -15.30 -25.82
CA ASN A 328 -10.08 -15.69 -25.83
C ASN A 328 -10.48 -16.42 -24.53
N GLU A 329 -9.60 -17.25 -23.96
CA GLU A 329 -9.86 -17.90 -22.66
C GLU A 329 -9.93 -16.88 -21.52
N LEU A 330 -9.10 -15.84 -21.58
CA LEU A 330 -9.13 -14.75 -20.61
C LEU A 330 -10.32 -13.80 -20.80
N ASP A 331 -10.94 -13.76 -21.98
CA ASP A 331 -12.04 -12.84 -22.34
C ASP A 331 -13.38 -13.21 -21.69
N THR A 332 -13.34 -13.32 -20.37
CA THR A 332 -14.47 -13.61 -19.50
C THR A 332 -14.66 -12.47 -18.50
N SER A 333 -15.89 -12.24 -18.07
CA SER A 333 -16.21 -11.15 -17.13
C SER A 333 -15.38 -11.29 -15.85
N SER A 334 -14.76 -10.19 -15.42
CA SER A 334 -13.96 -10.16 -14.19
C SER A 334 -14.82 -10.34 -12.93
N ASP A 335 -14.25 -10.98 -11.91
CA ASP A 335 -14.88 -11.23 -10.60
C ASP A 335 -14.47 -10.17 -9.56
N LYS A 336 -14.13 -8.95 -9.99
CA LYS A 336 -13.70 -7.84 -9.11
C LYS A 336 -14.69 -7.54 -7.99
N HIS A 337 -15.99 -7.69 -8.26
CA HIS A 337 -17.02 -7.54 -7.23
C HIS A 337 -16.84 -8.54 -6.09
N HIS A 338 -16.63 -9.82 -6.41
CA HIS A 338 -16.33 -10.85 -5.44
C HIS A 338 -15.01 -10.60 -4.71
N LEU A 339 -13.96 -10.19 -5.42
CA LEU A 339 -12.65 -9.92 -4.82
C LEU A 339 -12.72 -8.78 -3.79
N ILE A 340 -13.44 -7.70 -4.10
CA ILE A 340 -13.65 -6.58 -3.17
C ILE A 340 -14.43 -7.03 -1.94
N LEU A 341 -15.52 -7.80 -2.13
CA LEU A 341 -16.29 -8.34 -1.00
C LEU A 341 -15.45 -9.31 -0.15
N GLN A 342 -14.64 -10.16 -0.78
CA GLN A 342 -13.73 -11.06 -0.08
C GLN A 342 -12.75 -10.27 0.81
N ARG A 343 -12.15 -9.20 0.31
CA ARG A 343 -11.24 -8.33 1.08
C ARG A 343 -11.94 -7.60 2.22
N LEU A 344 -13.15 -7.10 1.99
CA LEU A 344 -13.99 -6.54 3.04
C LEU A 344 -14.25 -7.57 4.16
N TYR A 345 -14.60 -8.80 3.79
CA TYR A 345 -14.87 -9.85 4.78
C TYR A 345 -13.63 -10.39 5.47
N GLN A 346 -12.44 -10.30 4.85
CA GLN A 346 -11.19 -10.61 5.54
C GLN A 346 -10.94 -9.61 6.68
N VAL A 347 -11.26 -8.32 6.48
CA VAL A 347 -11.19 -7.32 7.54
C VAL A 347 -12.22 -7.61 8.63
N ASP A 348 -13.47 -7.90 8.25
CA ASP A 348 -14.53 -8.28 9.19
C ASP A 348 -14.15 -9.53 10.00
N GLU A 349 -13.59 -10.57 9.38
CA GLU A 349 -13.14 -11.79 10.05
C GLU A 349 -12.08 -11.49 11.11
N LYS A 350 -11.10 -10.61 10.81
CA LYS A 350 -10.07 -10.21 11.78
C LYS A 350 -10.69 -9.60 13.03
N TYR A 351 -11.62 -8.66 12.89
CA TYR A 351 -12.32 -8.06 14.03
C TYR A 351 -13.21 -9.07 14.77
N GLN A 352 -14.00 -9.88 14.05
CA GLN A 352 -14.84 -10.91 14.69
C GLN A 352 -13.99 -11.84 15.56
N ARG A 353 -12.88 -12.36 15.02
CA ARG A 353 -11.97 -13.25 15.76
C ARG A 353 -11.35 -12.55 16.97
N ALA A 354 -10.86 -11.31 16.81
CA ALA A 354 -10.26 -10.55 17.91
C ALA A 354 -11.25 -10.31 19.06
N ILE A 355 -12.46 -9.84 18.74
CA ILE A 355 -13.53 -9.59 19.73
C ILE A 355 -13.93 -10.90 20.42
N LEU A 356 -14.20 -11.96 19.65
CA LEU A 356 -14.62 -13.25 20.20
C LEU A 356 -13.53 -13.91 21.04
N GLN A 357 -12.26 -13.81 20.65
CA GLN A 357 -11.13 -14.26 21.44
C GLN A 357 -11.10 -13.51 22.78
N ALA A 358 -11.19 -12.19 22.73
CA ALA A 358 -11.13 -11.36 23.92
C ALA A 358 -12.37 -11.54 24.81
N MET A 359 -13.53 -11.93 24.27
CA MET A 359 -14.68 -12.41 25.05
C MET A 359 -14.40 -13.74 25.75
N LYS A 360 -13.78 -14.69 25.03
CA LYS A 360 -13.46 -16.02 25.56
C LYS A 360 -12.42 -15.94 26.68
N GLU A 361 -11.41 -15.10 26.51
CA GLU A 361 -10.41 -14.79 27.54
C GLU A 361 -11.05 -14.15 28.77
N ASN A 362 -11.91 -13.13 28.59
CA ASN A 362 -12.66 -12.50 29.69
C ASN A 362 -13.54 -13.51 30.45
N LYS A 363 -14.18 -14.46 29.76
CA LYS A 363 -14.95 -15.55 30.39
C LYS A 363 -14.05 -16.45 31.26
N GLN A 364 -12.86 -16.80 30.78
CA GLN A 364 -11.90 -17.61 31.57
C GLN A 364 -11.39 -16.85 32.80
N ILE A 365 -11.10 -15.55 32.67
CA ILE A 365 -10.68 -14.70 33.80
C ILE A 365 -11.79 -14.63 34.86
N ASN A 366 -13.03 -14.35 34.45
CA ASN A 366 -14.17 -14.30 35.37
C ASN A 366 -14.43 -15.65 36.07
N ALA A 367 -14.26 -16.76 35.35
CA ALA A 367 -14.38 -18.10 35.92
C ALA A 367 -13.30 -18.35 36.98
N ALA A 368 -12.04 -18.02 36.68
CA ALA A 368 -10.92 -18.16 37.62
C ALA A 368 -11.08 -17.27 38.86
N LEU A 369 -11.51 -16.01 38.70
CA LEU A 369 -11.78 -15.10 39.83
C LEU A 369 -12.95 -15.58 40.70
N SER A 370 -13.97 -16.18 40.08
CA SER A 370 -15.09 -16.78 40.80
C SER A 370 -14.68 -18.06 41.54
N GLY A 371 -13.79 -18.86 40.94
CA GLY A 371 -13.15 -20.01 41.59
C GLY A 371 -12.34 -19.58 42.81
N LEU A 372 -11.46 -18.59 42.65
CA LEU A 372 -10.68 -18.01 43.74
C LEU A 372 -11.56 -17.51 44.90
N LYS A 373 -12.69 -16.86 44.58
CA LYS A 373 -13.67 -16.43 45.59
C LYS A 373 -14.23 -17.63 46.38
N LEU A 374 -14.53 -18.73 45.71
CA LEU A 374 -15.06 -19.94 46.35
C LEU A 374 -13.99 -20.63 47.20
N ASP A 375 -12.75 -20.72 46.70
CA ASP A 375 -11.63 -21.33 47.41
C ASP A 375 -11.33 -20.55 48.72
N LEU A 376 -11.34 -19.22 48.69
CA LEU A 376 -11.19 -18.38 49.88
C LEU A 376 -12.29 -18.63 50.93
N LEU A 377 -13.53 -18.84 50.49
CA LEU A 377 -14.64 -19.19 51.39
C LEU A 377 -14.50 -20.61 51.96
N GLN A 378 -13.90 -21.55 51.23
CA GLN A 378 -13.66 -22.91 51.73
C GLN A 378 -12.52 -22.97 52.75
N GLU A 379 -11.49 -22.15 52.58
CA GLU A 379 -10.35 -22.03 53.50
C GLU A 379 -10.67 -21.20 54.77
N GLY A 380 -11.93 -20.81 54.98
CA GLY A 380 -12.39 -20.15 56.21
C GLY A 380 -12.22 -18.63 56.23
N PHE A 381 -11.98 -17.98 55.08
CA PHE A 381 -11.95 -16.52 54.97
C PHE A 381 -13.37 -15.95 54.77
N ASP A 382 -14.27 -16.21 55.71
CA ASP A 382 -15.72 -16.01 55.58
C ASP A 382 -16.18 -14.55 55.81
N ASP A 383 -15.24 -13.63 56.08
CA ASP A 383 -15.55 -12.23 56.29
C ASP A 383 -15.92 -11.53 54.97
N LEU A 384 -17.17 -11.72 54.59
CA LEU A 384 -17.83 -11.14 53.41
C LEU A 384 -17.90 -9.60 53.45
N GLY A 385 -17.63 -8.97 54.61
CA GLY A 385 -17.51 -7.52 54.77
C GLY A 385 -16.12 -6.96 54.43
N SER A 386 -15.15 -7.83 54.15
CA SER A 386 -13.78 -7.41 53.84
C SER A 386 -13.68 -6.73 52.47
N ASN A 387 -12.82 -5.71 52.39
CA ASN A 387 -12.45 -5.00 51.15
C ASN A 387 -11.94 -5.96 50.04
N LEU A 388 -11.55 -7.19 50.40
CA LEU A 388 -11.09 -8.21 49.46
C LEU A 388 -12.19 -8.68 48.50
N TYR A 389 -13.36 -9.08 49.01
CA TYR A 389 -14.47 -9.54 48.16
C TYR A 389 -15.05 -8.41 47.31
N GLU A 390 -15.04 -7.18 47.83
CA GLU A 390 -15.41 -5.99 47.06
C GLU A 390 -14.44 -5.75 45.89
N LYS A 391 -13.12 -5.89 46.12
CA LYS A 391 -12.10 -5.81 45.06
C LYS A 391 -12.24 -6.91 44.01
N ILE A 392 -12.45 -8.16 44.41
CA ILE A 392 -12.68 -9.28 43.47
C ILE A 392 -13.92 -9.02 42.62
N SER A 393 -14.99 -8.50 43.23
CA SER A 393 -16.22 -8.17 42.52
C SER A 393 -16.02 -7.01 41.54
N LYS A 394 -15.24 -5.98 41.92
CA LYS A 394 -14.84 -4.88 41.02
C LYS A 394 -13.97 -5.40 39.87
N MET A 395 -13.05 -6.33 40.12
CA MET A 395 -12.23 -6.96 39.07
C MET A 395 -13.09 -7.76 38.09
N ASN A 396 -14.02 -8.59 38.57
CA ASN A 396 -14.98 -9.29 37.71
C ASN A 396 -15.81 -8.34 36.83
N ALA A 397 -16.19 -7.17 37.37
CA ALA A 397 -16.95 -6.18 36.62
C ALA A 397 -16.17 -5.56 35.44
N LEU A 398 -14.83 -5.58 35.45
CA LEU A 398 -14.00 -5.09 34.34
C LEU A 398 -14.02 -6.03 33.13
N PHE A 399 -14.33 -7.32 33.33
CA PHE A 399 -14.28 -8.34 32.27
C PHE A 399 -15.68 -8.75 31.79
N VAL A 400 -16.70 -7.91 31.96
CA VAL A 400 -18.07 -8.21 31.52
C VAL A 400 -18.18 -8.26 30.00
N SER A 401 -18.79 -9.32 29.45
CA SER A 401 -18.85 -9.57 27.99
C SER A 401 -19.82 -8.68 27.22
N LYS A 402 -20.73 -7.99 27.90
CA LYS A 402 -21.83 -7.22 27.29
C LYS A 402 -21.34 -6.16 26.29
N HIS A 403 -20.30 -5.42 26.64
CA HIS A 403 -19.74 -4.39 25.74
C HIS A 403 -19.18 -5.00 24.45
N LYS A 404 -18.57 -6.19 24.53
CA LYS A 404 -18.02 -6.89 23.35
C LYS A 404 -19.12 -7.48 22.45
N GLU A 405 -20.23 -7.91 23.03
CA GLU A 405 -21.43 -8.30 22.27
C GLU A 405 -21.99 -7.10 21.49
N GLU A 406 -22.07 -5.93 22.13
CA GLU A 406 -22.45 -4.68 21.47
C GLU A 406 -21.48 -4.30 20.34
N MET A 407 -20.17 -4.47 20.52
CA MET A 407 -19.17 -4.24 19.46
C MET A 407 -19.37 -5.17 18.25
N LEU A 408 -19.65 -6.47 18.48
CA LEU A 408 -19.92 -7.41 17.39
C LEU A 408 -21.18 -7.05 16.58
N HIS A 409 -22.21 -6.53 17.26
CA HIS A 409 -23.41 -6.00 16.62
C HIS A 409 -23.12 -4.73 15.80
N LYS A 410 -22.34 -3.79 16.34
CA LYS A 410 -21.90 -2.59 15.59
C LYS A 410 -21.10 -2.97 14.35
N LEU A 411 -20.11 -3.85 14.48
CA LEU A 411 -19.33 -4.36 13.34
C LEU A 411 -20.23 -4.98 12.27
N THR A 412 -21.15 -5.85 12.69
CA THR A 412 -22.11 -6.50 11.78
C THR A 412 -22.95 -5.48 11.02
N TYR A 413 -23.40 -4.42 11.70
CA TYR A 413 -24.15 -3.35 11.06
C TYR A 413 -23.31 -2.58 10.04
N VAL A 414 -22.12 -2.12 10.42
CA VAL A 414 -21.23 -1.33 9.56
C VAL A 414 -20.84 -2.11 8.31
N VAL A 415 -20.41 -3.36 8.46
CA VAL A 415 -20.01 -4.24 7.36
C VAL A 415 -21.19 -4.50 6.41
N ALA A 416 -22.40 -4.72 6.94
CA ALA A 416 -23.59 -4.91 6.11
C ALA A 416 -23.95 -3.65 5.30
N GLN A 417 -23.79 -2.45 5.87
CA GLN A 417 -24.00 -1.20 5.14
C GLN A 417 -22.94 -0.99 4.06
N MET A 418 -21.67 -1.31 4.35
CA MET A 418 -20.59 -1.24 3.38
C MET A 418 -20.81 -2.22 2.22
N GLU A 419 -21.17 -3.47 2.52
CA GLU A 419 -21.52 -4.49 1.53
C GLU A 419 -22.69 -4.03 0.66
N ALA A 420 -23.77 -3.53 1.26
CA ALA A 420 -24.93 -3.03 0.51
C ALA A 420 -24.55 -1.89 -0.42
N THR A 421 -23.69 -0.97 0.04
CA THR A 421 -23.17 0.14 -0.76
C THR A 421 -22.33 -0.35 -1.95
N ILE A 422 -21.47 -1.35 -1.73
CA ILE A 422 -20.67 -1.99 -2.78
C ILE A 422 -21.58 -2.68 -3.80
N ASN A 423 -22.55 -3.50 -3.35
CA ASN A 423 -23.50 -4.19 -4.23
C ASN A 423 -24.31 -3.21 -5.09
N GLN A 424 -24.73 -2.09 -4.52
CA GLN A 424 -25.41 -1.02 -5.25
C GLN A 424 -24.53 -0.37 -6.32
N LEU A 425 -23.25 -0.13 -6.01
CA LEU A 425 -22.29 0.43 -6.96
C LEU A 425 -22.10 -0.49 -8.19
N PHE A 426 -22.04 -1.80 -7.96
CA PHE A 426 -21.89 -2.81 -9.02
C PHE A 426 -23.21 -3.17 -9.72
N GLY A 427 -24.36 -2.80 -9.15
CA GLY A 427 -25.68 -3.11 -9.69
C GLY A 427 -26.07 -4.58 -9.61
N GLN A 428 -25.38 -5.37 -8.77
CA GLN A 428 -25.63 -6.82 -8.59
C GLN A 428 -25.38 -7.24 -7.14
N GLU A 429 -26.06 -8.30 -6.69
CA GLU A 429 -25.81 -8.89 -5.37
C GLU A 429 -24.51 -9.70 -5.35
N GLY A 430 -23.79 -9.65 -4.23
CA GLY A 430 -22.58 -10.42 -4.01
C GLY A 430 -22.85 -11.91 -4.01
N SER A 431 -22.02 -12.68 -4.70
CA SER A 431 -22.05 -14.15 -4.65
C SER A 431 -21.53 -14.71 -3.32
N LEU A 432 -20.66 -13.94 -2.65
CA LEU A 432 -20.01 -14.34 -1.41
C LEU A 432 -20.87 -13.95 -0.21
N LYS A 433 -20.99 -14.86 0.76
CA LYS A 433 -21.74 -14.61 2.00
C LYS A 433 -20.78 -14.37 3.15
N ARG A 434 -21.07 -13.34 3.95
CA ARG A 434 -20.41 -13.10 5.23
C ARG A 434 -20.47 -14.35 6.12
N LYS A 435 -19.31 -14.81 6.60
CA LYS A 435 -19.24 -15.84 7.64
C LYS A 435 -19.43 -15.18 9.01
N VAL A 436 -20.35 -15.72 9.81
CA VAL A 436 -20.53 -15.32 11.21
C VAL A 436 -19.80 -16.34 12.08
N TRP A 437 -18.80 -15.87 12.83
CA TRP A 437 -18.00 -16.69 13.72
C TRP A 437 -18.65 -16.79 15.11
N THR A 438 -18.42 -17.91 15.78
CA THR A 438 -18.91 -18.17 17.14
C THR A 438 -17.74 -18.33 18.13
N ILE A 439 -18.01 -18.10 19.42
CA ILE A 439 -16.99 -18.23 20.50
C ILE A 439 -16.39 -19.65 20.56
N GLU A 440 -17.15 -20.66 20.13
CA GLU A 440 -16.73 -22.07 20.13
C GLU A 440 -15.64 -22.34 19.08
N GLU A 441 -15.67 -21.64 17.95
CA GLU A 441 -14.71 -21.77 16.85
C GLU A 441 -13.38 -21.05 17.12
N ILE A 442 -13.28 -20.25 18.19
CA ILE A 442 -12.07 -19.51 18.53
C ILE A 442 -11.21 -20.31 19.49
N GLU A 443 -9.96 -20.58 19.14
CA GLU A 443 -9.02 -21.24 20.04
C GLU A 443 -8.53 -20.26 21.12
N LEU A 444 -8.46 -20.73 22.37
CA LEU A 444 -7.85 -19.97 23.48
C LEU A 444 -6.34 -20.16 23.43
N SER A 445 -5.59 -19.13 23.75
CA SER A 445 -4.16 -19.31 24.00
C SER A 445 -3.93 -20.17 25.26
N ASP A 446 -2.83 -20.94 25.26
CA ASP A 446 -2.44 -21.85 26.33
C ASP A 446 -2.46 -21.18 27.72
N LYS A 447 -2.13 -19.89 27.77
CA LYS A 447 -2.13 -19.10 29.00
C LYS A 447 -3.51 -19.03 29.65
N PHE A 448 -4.55 -18.73 28.87
CA PHE A 448 -5.91 -18.60 29.40
C PHE A 448 -6.60 -19.97 29.55
N ALA A 449 -6.20 -20.96 28.75
CA ALA A 449 -6.69 -22.33 28.90
C ALA A 449 -6.30 -22.98 30.24
N ARG A 450 -5.17 -22.57 30.83
CA ARG A 450 -4.67 -23.10 32.12
C ARG A 450 -5.29 -22.44 33.35
N LEU A 451 -5.94 -21.28 33.22
CA LEU A 451 -6.48 -20.52 34.37
C LEU A 451 -7.56 -21.26 35.18
N THR A 452 -8.24 -22.23 34.58
CA THR A 452 -9.31 -23.00 35.21
C THR A 452 -8.95 -24.48 35.40
N GLN A 453 -7.72 -24.87 35.06
CA GLN A 453 -7.19 -26.19 35.38
C GLN A 453 -6.76 -26.19 36.85
N LYS A 454 -7.09 -27.24 37.60
CA LYS A 454 -6.51 -27.45 38.92
C LYS A 454 -5.02 -27.69 38.72
N ASP A 455 -4.19 -26.73 39.11
CA ASP A 455 -2.77 -26.99 39.30
C ASP A 455 -2.66 -28.03 40.44
N GLU A 456 -2.21 -29.25 40.11
CA GLU A 456 -1.57 -30.09 41.12
C GLU A 456 -0.32 -29.33 41.56
N LEU A 457 -0.22 -29.00 42.85
CA LEU A 457 0.97 -28.34 43.39
C LEU A 457 2.21 -29.14 42.99
N PRO A 458 3.26 -28.51 42.45
CA PRO A 458 4.56 -29.16 42.40
C PRO A 458 4.99 -29.51 43.83
N ASP A 459 5.43 -30.75 44.05
CA ASP A 459 5.91 -31.30 45.33
C ASP A 459 7.02 -30.45 46.02
N GLU A 460 7.54 -29.43 45.34
CA GLU A 460 8.65 -28.60 45.78
C GLU A 460 8.28 -27.48 46.78
N LEU A 461 6.99 -27.25 47.07
CA LEU A 461 6.56 -26.24 48.06
C LEU A 461 6.11 -26.80 49.42
N GLU A 462 6.05 -28.12 49.60
CA GLU A 462 5.75 -28.73 50.91
C GLU A 462 6.95 -28.74 51.89
N ASN A 463 8.17 -28.41 51.42
CA ASN A 463 9.40 -28.49 52.22
C ASN A 463 10.00 -27.12 52.60
N VAL A 464 9.19 -26.16 53.04
CA VAL A 464 9.70 -24.93 53.70
C VAL A 464 9.05 -24.70 55.07
N HIS A 465 9.03 -25.74 55.90
CA HIS A 465 8.86 -25.57 57.35
C HIS A 465 9.88 -26.41 58.14
N SER A 466 11.14 -25.99 58.11
CA SER A 466 12.05 -26.06 59.27
C SER A 466 13.42 -25.46 58.93
N GLY A 467 13.73 -24.26 59.43
CA GLY A 467 15.03 -23.65 59.15
C GLY A 467 15.27 -22.31 59.85
N SER A 468 15.53 -22.38 61.16
CA SER A 468 16.16 -21.39 62.05
C SER A 468 16.47 -19.98 61.50
N LEU A 469 15.84 -18.98 62.13
CA LEU A 469 16.34 -17.61 62.26
C LEU A 469 17.83 -17.59 62.62
N LYS A 470 18.65 -16.92 61.82
CA LYS A 470 19.93 -16.33 62.25
C LYS A 470 20.10 -14.96 61.62
N GLU A 471 20.14 -13.96 62.49
CA GLU A 471 20.57 -12.58 62.21
C GLU A 471 21.99 -12.56 61.61
N LYS A 472 22.19 -11.68 60.62
CA LYS A 472 23.47 -11.00 60.41
C LYS A 472 23.22 -9.54 59.99
N LYS A 473 23.62 -8.63 60.86
CA LYS A 473 23.83 -7.19 60.59
C LYS A 473 25.13 -6.97 59.82
N SER A 474 25.21 -5.76 59.25
CA SER A 474 26.35 -5.02 58.64
C SER A 474 26.32 -5.05 57.11
N SER A 475 26.40 -3.95 56.37
CA SER A 475 26.92 -2.62 56.70
C SER A 475 26.40 -1.57 55.70
N THR A 476 26.19 -0.37 56.21
CA THR A 476 26.03 0.91 55.52
C THR A 476 27.09 1.18 54.47
N GLU A 477 26.67 1.53 53.26
CA GLU A 477 27.33 2.50 52.38
C GLU A 477 26.26 3.14 51.48
N GLN A 478 25.99 4.43 51.68
CA GLN A 478 25.25 5.26 50.72
C GLN A 478 26.20 5.64 49.58
N PRO A 479 25.84 5.44 48.30
CA PRO A 479 26.44 6.21 47.24
C PRO A 479 25.60 7.46 46.96
N LYS A 480 26.33 8.58 47.04
CA LYS A 480 26.02 9.95 46.63
C LYS A 480 25.12 10.03 45.40
N ASN A 481 24.20 11.01 45.46
CA ASN A 481 23.38 11.53 44.36
C ASN A 481 24.16 11.65 43.03
N ALA A 482 24.06 10.63 42.19
CA ALA A 482 24.26 10.77 40.76
C ALA A 482 22.86 10.76 40.14
N THR A 483 22.51 11.83 39.41
CA THR A 483 21.34 11.80 38.54
C THR A 483 21.51 10.60 37.60
N PRO A 484 20.54 9.66 37.52
CA PRO A 484 20.65 8.51 36.65
C PRO A 484 20.85 8.98 35.21
N ASP A 485 21.73 8.31 34.48
CA ASP A 485 22.05 8.64 33.10
C ASP A 485 20.81 8.51 32.20
N LEU A 486 20.83 9.11 31.00
CA LEU A 486 19.68 9.14 30.10
C LEU A 486 19.08 7.74 29.84
N LYS A 487 19.95 6.76 29.62
CA LYS A 487 19.60 5.36 29.41
C LYS A 487 18.85 4.78 30.61
N THR A 488 19.36 4.99 31.81
CA THR A 488 18.76 4.52 33.06
C THR A 488 17.40 5.20 33.29
N ARG A 489 17.29 6.50 33.03
CA ARG A 489 16.03 7.24 33.14
C ARG A 489 14.99 6.77 32.13
N PHE A 490 15.41 6.48 30.90
CA PHE A 490 14.55 5.95 29.85
C PHE A 490 14.01 4.58 30.22
N TRP A 491 14.87 3.65 30.62
CA TRP A 491 14.43 2.31 31.02
C TRP A 491 13.60 2.32 32.30
N GLN A 492 13.89 3.19 33.27
CA GLN A 492 13.03 3.36 34.46
C GLN A 492 11.67 3.96 34.13
N HIS A 493 11.61 4.95 33.22
CA HIS A 493 10.35 5.50 32.74
C HIS A 493 9.52 4.45 31.99
N TRP A 494 10.19 3.62 31.17
CA TRP A 494 9.60 2.51 30.45
C TRP A 494 9.08 1.41 31.39
N LEU A 495 9.89 0.97 32.36
CA LEU A 495 9.53 -0.06 33.35
C LEU A 495 8.34 0.35 34.22
N ASN A 496 8.11 1.65 34.43
CA ASN A 496 7.02 2.17 35.24
C ASN A 496 5.72 2.41 34.45
N LYS A 497 5.71 2.23 33.13
CA LYS A 497 4.48 2.18 32.32
C LYS A 497 3.81 0.81 32.50
N ASN A 498 2.47 0.78 32.55
CA ASN A 498 1.68 -0.41 32.89
C ASN A 498 2.09 -1.65 32.06
N LEU A 499 2.22 -2.79 32.75
CA LEU A 499 2.69 -4.09 32.23
C LEU A 499 1.85 -4.70 31.09
N ASP A 500 0.63 -4.20 30.82
CA ASP A 500 -0.24 -4.73 29.78
C ASP A 500 -0.01 -4.09 28.39
N GLU A 501 0.47 -2.84 28.31
CA GLU A 501 0.95 -2.23 27.05
C GLU A 501 2.31 -2.83 26.58
N LEU A 502 3.01 -3.52 27.49
CA LEU A 502 4.35 -4.08 27.28
C LEU A 502 4.35 -5.48 26.63
N ARG A 503 3.22 -6.20 26.63
CA ARG A 503 3.15 -7.57 26.06
C ARG A 503 3.30 -7.61 24.54
N PHE A 504 2.89 -6.55 23.86
CA PHE A 504 3.12 -6.35 22.43
C PHE A 504 4.63 -6.34 22.10
N TRP A 505 5.46 -5.76 22.99
CA TRP A 505 6.92 -5.72 22.83
C TRP A 505 7.63 -7.01 23.23
N GLN A 506 7.06 -7.79 24.15
CA GLN A 506 7.57 -9.15 24.45
C GLN A 506 7.49 -10.07 23.24
N HIS A 507 6.50 -9.91 22.37
CA HIS A 507 6.40 -10.66 21.11
C HIS A 507 7.45 -10.21 20.08
N TRP A 508 7.78 -8.91 20.05
CA TRP A 508 8.79 -8.35 19.16
C TRP A 508 10.23 -8.65 19.60
N LEU A 509 10.49 -8.67 20.92
CA LEU A 509 11.79 -9.03 21.52
C LEU A 509 12.04 -10.54 21.61
N ASN A 510 10.99 -11.38 21.62
CA ASN A 510 11.11 -12.85 21.62
C ASN A 510 11.18 -13.48 20.21
N LYS A 511 11.17 -12.69 19.12
CA LYS A 511 11.63 -13.21 17.82
C LYS A 511 13.13 -13.48 17.90
N PRO A 512 13.63 -14.57 17.28
CA PRO A 512 15.05 -14.85 17.25
C PRO A 512 15.78 -13.75 16.46
N LYS A 513 16.34 -12.79 17.20
CA LYS A 513 17.30 -11.74 16.79
C LYS A 513 17.09 -11.19 15.38
N ASP A 514 16.37 -10.06 15.29
CA ASP A 514 17.09 -8.90 14.79
C ASP A 514 17.57 -8.06 15.98
N ASN A 515 18.73 -8.46 16.50
CA ASN A 515 19.46 -7.80 17.58
C ASN A 515 19.89 -6.36 17.21
N ARG A 516 19.51 -5.86 16.02
CA ARG A 516 19.88 -4.55 15.49
C ARG A 516 19.12 -3.42 16.17
N THR A 517 17.81 -3.54 16.41
CA THR A 517 17.00 -2.40 16.87
C THR A 517 17.13 -2.14 18.37
N GLU A 518 17.22 -3.19 19.18
CA GLU A 518 17.56 -3.05 20.60
C GLU A 518 19.01 -2.53 20.76
N LYS A 519 19.95 -3.02 19.95
CA LYS A 519 21.31 -2.43 19.89
C LYS A 519 21.29 -1.01 19.37
N ALA A 520 20.39 -0.65 18.46
CA ALA A 520 20.26 0.68 17.88
C ALA A 520 19.84 1.69 18.93
N LEU A 521 18.76 1.36 19.65
CA LEU A 521 18.23 2.16 20.73
C LEU A 521 19.26 2.28 21.86
N ASN A 522 19.90 1.16 22.24
CA ASN A 522 20.96 1.18 23.25
C ASN A 522 22.18 2.00 22.80
N LYS A 523 22.56 1.97 21.52
CA LYS A 523 23.65 2.80 20.98
C LYS A 523 23.31 4.29 21.06
N MET A 524 22.10 4.69 20.69
CA MET A 524 21.65 6.09 20.79
C MET A 524 21.58 6.57 22.25
N LEU A 525 21.13 5.70 23.16
CA LEU A 525 21.07 6.00 24.60
C LEU A 525 22.47 6.02 25.26
N ASP A 526 23.40 5.18 24.81
CA ASP A 526 24.80 5.14 25.27
C ASP A 526 25.57 6.41 24.85
N GLU A 527 25.19 7.03 23.72
CA GLU A 527 25.71 8.32 23.26
C GLU A 527 25.11 9.54 24.00
N GLN A 528 24.26 9.34 25.04
CA GLN A 528 23.56 10.39 25.80
C GLN A 528 22.75 11.36 24.93
N LYS A 529 22.27 10.90 23.78
CA LYS A 529 21.60 11.75 22.80
C LYS A 529 20.09 11.85 23.10
N GLU A 530 19.64 13.01 23.58
CA GLU A 530 18.23 13.24 23.95
C GLU A 530 17.29 13.45 22.75
N ARG A 531 17.84 13.90 21.61
CA ARG A 531 17.12 14.20 20.37
C ARG A 531 17.73 13.48 19.18
N PHE A 532 16.90 12.89 18.34
CA PHE A 532 17.35 12.16 17.15
C PHE A 532 16.44 12.46 15.96
N THR A 533 17.02 12.42 14.76
CA THR A 533 16.25 12.63 13.52
C THR A 533 15.68 11.31 12.99
N ALA A 534 14.64 11.41 12.15
CA ALA A 534 14.12 10.23 11.43
C ALA A 534 15.22 9.51 10.62
N SER A 535 16.13 10.25 9.98
CA SER A 535 17.25 9.71 9.19
C SER A 535 18.35 9.06 10.04
N GLU A 536 18.54 9.49 11.28
CA GLU A 536 19.46 8.84 12.23
C GLU A 536 18.90 7.51 12.71
N TRP A 537 17.59 7.40 12.83
CA TRP A 537 16.90 6.15 13.17
C TRP A 537 16.88 5.16 11.98
N GLU A 538 16.78 5.68 10.75
CA GLU A 538 16.83 4.93 9.50
C GLU A 538 18.15 4.18 9.31
N LYS A 539 19.28 4.85 9.59
CA LYS A 539 20.64 4.28 9.49
C LYS A 539 20.87 3.04 10.38
N ILE A 540 20.02 2.81 11.37
CA ILE A 540 20.25 1.79 12.39
C ILE A 540 19.17 0.69 12.40
N SER A 541 17.94 0.99 11.98
CA SER A 541 16.82 0.03 12.02
C SER A 541 16.31 -0.46 10.67
N GLY A 542 16.64 0.20 9.56
CA GLY A 542 16.15 -0.15 8.21
C GLY A 542 14.66 0.14 7.96
N GLU A 543 13.82 0.14 9.02
CA GLU A 543 12.38 0.44 8.98
C GLU A 543 12.00 1.52 10.01
N PRO A 544 12.42 2.77 9.79
CA PRO A 544 12.36 3.81 10.80
C PRO A 544 10.93 4.22 11.20
N ALA A 545 10.01 4.16 10.24
CA ALA A 545 8.68 4.74 10.39
C ALA A 545 7.82 3.95 11.39
N VAL A 546 7.94 2.61 11.37
CA VAL A 546 7.17 1.70 12.24
C VAL A 546 7.55 1.91 13.70
N ALA A 547 8.85 1.87 14.00
CA ALA A 547 9.33 2.00 15.36
C ALA A 547 9.06 3.39 15.95
N LEU A 548 9.23 4.47 15.18
CA LEU A 548 8.95 5.83 15.65
C LEU A 548 7.46 6.09 15.89
N TYR A 549 6.58 5.55 15.04
CA TYR A 549 5.14 5.63 15.24
C TYR A 549 4.72 4.95 16.54
N ILE A 550 5.20 3.73 16.77
CA ILE A 550 4.87 2.97 17.97
C ILE A 550 5.40 3.70 19.21
N LEU A 551 6.67 4.13 19.21
CA LEU A 551 7.27 4.88 20.33
C LEU A 551 6.51 6.18 20.64
N ARG A 552 5.98 6.87 19.62
CA ARG A 552 5.17 8.08 19.80
C ARG A 552 3.78 7.77 20.36
N LYS A 553 3.12 6.71 19.88
CA LYS A 553 1.80 6.27 20.36
C LYS A 553 1.83 5.86 21.83
N ILE A 554 2.88 5.16 22.27
CA ILE A 554 3.06 4.79 23.69
C ILE A 554 3.61 5.93 24.55
N GLY A 555 3.89 7.09 23.94
CA GLY A 555 4.32 8.31 24.62
C GLY A 555 5.78 8.33 25.08
N MET A 556 6.64 7.49 24.49
CA MET A 556 8.08 7.45 24.81
C MET A 556 8.90 8.50 24.08
N VAL A 557 8.44 8.94 22.92
CA VAL A 557 9.10 9.98 22.13
C VAL A 557 8.07 10.99 21.66
N ARG A 558 8.46 12.26 21.57
CA ARG A 558 7.62 13.33 21.06
C ARG A 558 8.29 14.04 19.90
N LEU A 559 7.47 14.59 19.01
CA LEU A 559 7.94 15.48 17.96
C LEU A 559 8.37 16.81 18.59
N VAL A 560 9.54 17.32 18.20
CA VAL A 560 10.00 18.66 18.54
C VAL A 560 9.66 19.58 17.37
N GLU A 561 8.79 20.57 17.58
CA GLU A 561 8.53 21.59 16.55
C GLU A 561 9.78 22.45 16.35
N ASN A 562 10.28 22.49 15.11
CA ASN A 562 11.42 23.33 14.74
C ASN A 562 11.03 24.81 14.82
N THR A 563 11.55 25.53 15.81
CA THR A 563 11.60 26.99 15.79
C THR A 563 12.73 27.46 14.88
N ALA A 564 12.37 27.81 13.63
CA ALA A 564 13.02 28.71 12.67
C ALA A 564 14.49 28.49 12.24
N ASP A 565 14.71 28.36 10.92
CA ASP A 565 15.52 29.35 10.18
C ASP A 565 15.14 29.38 8.68
N ASP A 566 14.83 30.58 8.19
CA ASP A 566 14.65 30.94 6.78
C ASP A 566 16.05 31.19 6.20
N SER A 567 16.67 30.20 5.57
CA SER A 567 17.63 30.37 4.46
C SER A 567 18.30 29.05 4.09
N LEU A 568 18.67 28.97 2.82
CA LEU A 568 19.42 27.90 2.12
C LEU A 568 18.54 26.83 1.47
N GLY A 569 18.36 27.04 0.17
CA GLY A 569 17.79 26.10 -0.77
C GLY A 569 18.64 24.83 -0.89
N HIS A 570 17.95 23.72 -0.75
CA HIS A 570 18.02 22.51 -1.57
C HIS A 570 17.16 21.48 -0.84
N ARG A 571 15.85 21.45 -1.13
CA ARG A 571 14.97 20.38 -0.64
C ARG A 571 14.80 19.35 -1.74
N SER A 572 15.23 18.12 -1.42
CA SER A 572 15.08 16.94 -2.26
C SER A 572 13.62 16.56 -2.40
N LYS A 573 13.29 16.07 -3.59
CA LYS A 573 12.02 15.48 -4.00
C LYS A 573 11.66 14.29 -3.10
N THR A 574 10.42 14.25 -2.60
CA THR A 574 9.71 13.02 -2.23
C THR A 574 8.31 13.12 -2.80
N ASN A 575 8.06 12.30 -3.83
CA ASN A 575 6.85 12.27 -4.64
C ASN A 575 5.73 11.49 -3.93
N TYR A 576 4.51 12.01 -4.06
CA TYR A 576 3.26 11.33 -3.77
C TYR A 576 2.97 10.32 -4.88
N LEU A 577 2.88 9.03 -4.53
CA LEU A 577 2.30 7.97 -5.37
C LEU A 577 1.26 7.26 -4.50
N ASN A 578 -0.01 7.63 -4.64
CA ASN A 578 -1.11 7.07 -3.88
C ASN A 578 -2.02 6.26 -4.80
N GLY A 579 -1.93 4.95 -4.64
CA GLY A 579 -2.70 3.90 -5.31
C GLY A 579 -1.78 2.69 -5.37
N PHE A 580 -2.02 1.68 -4.53
CA PHE A 580 -1.22 0.44 -4.40
C PHE A 580 0.06 0.45 -3.55
N LEU A 581 0.28 1.44 -2.68
CA LEU A 581 1.22 1.23 -1.58
C LEU A 581 0.65 0.22 -0.59
N SER A 582 1.47 -0.73 -0.15
CA SER A 582 1.22 -1.44 1.10
C SER A 582 1.04 -0.41 2.22
N PRO A 583 0.29 -0.73 3.29
CA PRO A 583 0.12 0.09 4.49
C PRO A 583 1.39 0.85 4.95
N TRP A 584 2.55 0.24 4.78
CA TRP A 584 3.86 0.72 5.20
C TRP A 584 4.48 1.78 4.28
N GLY A 585 4.21 1.71 2.97
CA GLY A 585 4.72 2.65 1.98
C GLY A 585 4.11 4.05 2.10
N ARG A 586 2.81 4.14 2.44
CA ARG A 586 2.11 5.42 2.66
C ARG A 586 2.62 6.15 3.91
N PHE A 587 3.05 5.41 4.93
CA PHE A 587 3.49 5.97 6.20
C PHE A 587 4.94 6.49 6.15
N ALA A 588 5.82 5.84 5.36
CA ALA A 588 7.21 6.27 5.19
C ALA A 588 7.36 7.61 4.43
N GLN A 589 6.40 7.96 3.55
CA GLN A 589 6.46 9.17 2.71
C GLN A 589 6.26 10.50 3.48
N ASN A 590 5.68 10.48 4.68
CA ASN A 590 5.39 11.69 5.48
C ASN A 590 6.48 12.05 6.51
N MET A 591 7.67 11.44 6.43
CA MET A 591 8.72 11.53 7.47
C MET A 591 9.96 12.42 7.21
N PRO A 592 10.22 13.03 6.02
CA PRO A 592 11.50 13.73 5.86
C PRO A 592 11.56 15.01 6.72
N ASP A 593 12.61 15.12 7.53
CA ASP A 593 13.01 16.26 8.37
C ASP A 593 12.32 16.47 9.74
N GLN A 594 11.84 15.41 10.40
CA GLN A 594 11.33 15.50 11.77
C GLN A 594 12.38 15.11 12.83
N THR A 595 12.49 15.92 13.88
CA THR A 595 13.32 15.66 15.07
C THR A 595 12.45 15.20 16.22
N TYR A 596 12.84 14.11 16.87
CA TYR A 596 12.11 13.54 18.00
C TYR A 596 12.97 13.60 19.27
N GLU A 597 12.32 13.70 20.41
CA GLU A 597 12.94 13.78 21.74
C GLU A 597 12.36 12.71 22.65
N PHE A 598 13.20 12.08 23.48
CA PHE A 598 12.74 11.16 24.52
C PHE A 598 11.89 11.89 25.56
N VAL A 599 10.72 11.33 25.87
CA VAL A 599 9.83 11.85 26.90
C VAL A 599 10.23 11.24 28.23
N LEU A 600 10.93 12.00 29.07
CA LEU A 600 11.36 11.57 30.40
C LEU A 600 10.80 12.48 31.49
N PRO A 601 10.43 11.96 32.67
CA PRO A 601 10.10 12.78 33.82
C PRO A 601 11.28 13.71 34.15
N LYS A 602 11.01 15.01 34.30
CA LYS A 602 12.03 15.95 34.79
C LYS A 602 12.44 15.51 36.19
N THR A 603 13.75 15.40 36.42
CA THR A 603 14.31 15.15 37.74
C THR A 603 13.89 16.29 38.68
N ASN A 604 13.16 15.98 39.75
CA ASN A 604 12.85 16.95 40.80
C ASN A 604 14.14 17.46 41.45
N THR A 605 14.61 18.62 40.98
CA THR A 605 15.55 19.48 41.70
C THR A 605 15.17 20.93 41.46
N THR A 606 14.03 21.35 42.03
CA THR A 606 13.73 22.74 42.43
C THR A 606 12.42 22.79 43.23
N GLN A 607 12.49 22.42 44.50
CA GLN A 607 11.74 23.12 45.53
C GLN A 607 12.78 23.94 46.30
N LEU A 608 12.73 25.27 46.15
CA LEU A 608 13.16 26.34 47.07
C LEU A 608 13.62 27.56 46.27
N GLU A 609 12.72 28.54 46.17
CA GLU A 609 12.89 30.00 45.99
C GLU A 609 11.52 30.43 45.42
N GLY A 610 10.55 30.86 46.22
CA GLY A 610 10.62 32.01 47.12
C GLY A 610 9.70 33.07 46.52
N GLU A 611 8.58 33.36 47.20
CA GLU A 611 7.62 34.40 46.85
C GLU A 611 8.31 35.73 46.49
N LEU A 612 7.76 36.46 45.51
CA LEU A 612 7.34 37.87 45.65
C LEU A 612 6.77 38.38 44.33
N THR A 613 5.45 38.58 44.32
CA THR A 613 4.70 39.55 43.52
C THR A 613 5.17 40.99 43.83
N PRO A 614 4.91 42.01 42.99
CA PRO A 614 3.56 42.44 42.57
C PRO A 614 3.12 41.93 41.20
#